data_AF-A0AA85JEV1-F1
#
_entry.id   AF-A0AA85JEV1-F1
#
_cell.length_a   1.000
_cell.length_b   1.000
_cell.length_c   1.000
_cell.angle_alpha   90.00
_cell.angle_beta   90.00
_cell.angle_gamma   90.00
#
_symmetry.space_group_name_H-M   'P 1'
#
loop_
_entity.id
_entity.type
_entity.pdbx_description
1 polymer ?
#
loop_
_entity_poly.entity_id
_entity_poly.type
_entity_poly.pdbx_seq_one_letter_code
_entity_poly.pdbx_strand_id
1 'polypeptide(L)'
;MVLFDSYEKQYGNLTSEITFKLGKIPRLSGDERTKEIRDVSTLFDEARELIEQMSLEIQEMRPDLRMKYQNRLDCYRKELEKLTFEFKRPRYAARLPDKKDPAASDDEESLREEVLFDADMRAQLLSNTERIARSTTKLEDGVRIALETEDVGGHILQDLSEQREKLQRSRDRLRQADSDLKRSSRLVSVMTRRVLQNKVLLIAVISLMVLIFFVAIYLVTRHATTPVAVNSSHP
;
A
#
# COMPACT_ATOMS: atom_id res chain seq x y z
N MET A 1 11.93 -1.82 -0.76
CA MET A 1 11.51 -1.06 0.45
C MET A 1 12.58 -0.12 1.00
N VAL A 2 13.89 -0.39 0.82
CA VAL A 2 14.99 0.53 1.20
C VAL A 2 15.04 1.79 0.32
N LEU A 3 14.55 1.71 -0.93
CA LEU A 3 14.63 2.81 -1.89
C LEU A 3 13.67 3.97 -1.54
N PHE A 4 12.43 3.66 -1.16
CA PHE A 4 11.46 4.68 -0.72
C PHE A 4 11.93 5.44 0.52
N ASP A 5 12.51 4.76 1.51
CA ASP A 5 13.06 5.42 2.71
C ASP A 5 14.25 6.34 2.38
N SER A 6 15.06 5.98 1.37
CA SER A 6 16.11 6.84 0.84
C SER A 6 15.55 8.10 0.19
N TYR A 7 14.49 7.97 -0.62
CA TYR A 7 13.81 9.11 -1.22
C TYR A 7 13.12 10.00 -0.18
N GLU A 8 12.51 9.42 0.85
CA GLU A 8 11.90 10.16 1.95
C GLU A 8 12.94 11.02 2.70
N LYS A 9 14.13 10.46 2.94
CA LYS A 9 15.26 11.21 3.54
C LYS A 9 15.78 12.33 2.61
N GLN A 10 15.93 12.05 1.32
CA GLN A 10 16.35 13.05 0.35
C GLN A 10 15.34 14.21 0.26
N TYR A 11 14.05 13.90 0.28
CA TYR A 11 12.99 14.90 0.27
C TYR A 11 13.02 15.77 1.54
N GLY A 12 13.21 15.15 2.71
CA GLY A 12 13.38 15.88 3.97
C GLY A 12 14.59 16.83 3.97
N ASN A 13 15.69 16.43 3.34
CA ASN A 13 16.87 17.29 3.19
C ASN A 13 16.59 18.47 2.24
N LEU A 14 15.98 18.20 1.07
CA LEU A 14 15.64 19.24 0.10
C LEU A 14 14.65 20.26 0.66
N THR A 15 13.59 19.83 1.35
CA THR A 15 12.61 20.75 1.96
C THR A 15 13.22 21.59 3.07
N SER A 16 14.12 21.01 3.86
CA SER A 16 14.88 21.74 4.89
C SER A 16 15.77 22.81 4.27
N GLU A 17 16.48 22.49 3.18
CA GLU A 17 17.32 23.45 2.47
C GLU A 17 16.51 24.56 1.82
N ILE A 18 15.39 24.23 1.15
CA ILE A 18 14.45 25.20 0.59
C ILE A 18 13.96 26.14 1.70
N THR A 19 13.51 25.60 2.83
CA THR A 19 13.00 26.40 3.95
C THR A 19 14.07 27.33 4.52
N PHE A 20 15.30 26.84 4.68
CA PHE A 20 16.44 27.62 5.15
C PHE A 20 16.77 28.78 4.20
N LYS A 21 16.89 28.51 2.90
CA LYS A 21 17.17 29.53 1.88
C LYS A 21 16.00 30.52 1.76
N LEU A 22 14.75 30.06 1.86
CA LEU A 22 13.57 30.93 1.86
C LEU A 22 13.52 31.88 3.08
N GLY A 23 14.07 31.47 4.22
CA GLY A 23 14.29 32.35 5.37
C GLY A 23 15.45 33.34 5.21
N LYS A 24 16.45 32.99 4.39
CA LYS A 24 17.66 33.79 4.12
C LYS A 24 17.42 34.87 3.05
N ILE A 25 16.71 34.56 1.97
CA ILE A 25 16.46 35.48 0.82
C ILE A 25 15.95 36.87 1.23
N PRO A 26 15.04 37.06 2.23
CA PRO A 26 14.55 38.38 2.61
C PRO A 26 15.61 39.27 3.28
N ARG A 27 16.73 38.69 3.72
CA ARG A 27 17.85 39.40 4.38
C ARG A 27 18.97 39.75 3.39
N LEU A 28 18.93 39.20 2.19
CA LEU A 28 19.92 39.41 1.14
C LEU A 28 19.43 40.50 0.18
N SER A 29 20.35 41.27 -0.39
CA SER A 29 20.06 42.33 -1.37
C SER A 29 20.97 42.22 -2.58
N GLY A 30 20.52 42.74 -3.72
CA GLY A 30 21.31 42.77 -4.96
C GLY A 30 21.49 41.40 -5.63
N ASP A 31 22.68 41.16 -6.18
CA ASP A 31 23.00 39.99 -7.01
C ASP A 31 22.96 38.66 -6.21
N GLU A 32 23.37 38.69 -4.94
CA GLU A 32 23.30 37.53 -4.04
C GLU A 32 21.86 37.03 -3.83
N ARG A 33 20.89 37.96 -3.77
CA ARG A 33 19.46 37.63 -3.66
C ARG A 33 18.98 36.90 -4.92
N THR A 34 19.38 37.39 -6.09
CA THR A 34 18.99 36.80 -7.38
C THR A 34 19.60 35.42 -7.57
N LYS A 35 20.85 35.21 -7.14
CA LYS A 35 21.51 33.91 -7.13
C LYS A 35 20.77 32.92 -6.23
N GLU A 36 20.49 33.29 -4.98
CA GLU A 36 19.79 32.39 -4.04
C GLU A 36 18.35 32.08 -4.48
N ILE A 37 17.66 33.01 -5.16
CA ILE A 37 16.35 32.75 -5.77
C ILE A 37 16.46 31.68 -6.88
N ARG A 38 17.52 31.72 -7.71
CA ARG A 38 17.77 30.70 -8.74
C ARG A 38 18.09 29.35 -8.11
N ASP A 39 18.95 29.32 -7.10
CA ASP A 39 19.31 28.09 -6.37
C ASP A 39 18.08 27.46 -5.68
N VAL A 40 17.18 28.28 -5.11
CA VAL A 40 15.92 27.77 -4.55
C VAL A 40 15.01 27.22 -5.64
N SER A 41 14.98 27.84 -6.83
CA SER A 41 14.20 27.31 -7.96
C SER A 41 14.70 25.93 -8.39
N THR A 42 16.01 25.72 -8.48
CA THR A 42 16.58 24.40 -8.84
C THR A 42 16.25 23.35 -7.78
N LEU A 43 16.32 23.70 -6.49
CA LEU A 43 15.92 22.80 -5.40
C LEU A 43 14.43 22.41 -5.46
N PHE A 44 13.56 23.34 -5.87
CA PHE A 44 12.14 23.02 -6.10
C PHE A 44 11.95 22.04 -7.25
N ASP A 45 12.76 22.14 -8.30
CA ASP A 45 12.69 21.23 -9.44
C ASP A 45 13.21 19.84 -9.08
N GLU A 46 14.33 19.75 -8.33
CA GLU A 46 14.83 18.48 -7.76
C GLU A 46 13.81 17.81 -6.83
N ALA A 47 13.12 18.60 -5.99
CA ALA A 47 12.07 18.07 -5.11
C ALA A 47 10.85 17.55 -5.90
N ARG A 48 10.52 18.14 -7.06
CA ARG A 48 9.46 17.63 -7.95
C ARG A 48 9.87 16.32 -8.59
N GLU A 49 11.08 16.24 -9.14
CA GLU A 49 11.61 15.01 -9.73
C GLU A 49 11.60 13.86 -8.72
N LEU A 50 12.00 14.14 -7.48
CA LEU A 50 12.01 13.15 -6.41
C LEU A 50 10.60 12.65 -6.05
N ILE A 51 9.59 13.52 -6.06
CA ILE A 51 8.18 13.10 -5.87
C ILE A 51 7.71 12.22 -7.04
N GLU A 52 8.12 12.52 -8.27
CA GLU A 52 7.81 11.67 -9.43
C GLU A 52 8.45 10.29 -9.31
N GLN A 53 9.72 10.22 -8.91
CA GLN A 53 10.43 8.96 -8.63
C GLN A 53 9.74 8.14 -7.53
N MET A 54 9.32 8.79 -6.44
CA MET A 54 8.52 8.13 -5.39
C MET A 54 7.18 7.61 -5.91
N SER A 55 6.52 8.34 -6.82
CA SER A 55 5.26 7.93 -7.43
C SER A 55 5.41 6.66 -8.28
N LEU A 56 6.51 6.56 -9.05
CA LEU A 56 6.83 5.38 -9.85
C LEU A 56 7.12 4.16 -8.96
N GLU A 57 7.93 4.33 -7.92
CA GLU A 57 8.24 3.26 -6.96
C GLU A 57 6.96 2.72 -6.26
N ILE A 58 6.00 3.59 -5.94
CA ILE A 58 4.71 3.19 -5.35
C ILE A 58 3.87 2.35 -6.31
N GLN A 59 3.92 2.62 -7.63
CA GLN A 59 3.21 1.82 -8.63
C GLN A 59 3.77 0.40 -8.74
N GLU A 60 5.07 0.21 -8.49
CA GLU A 60 5.71 -1.12 -8.50
C GLU A 60 5.47 -1.92 -7.21
N MET A 61 4.98 -1.28 -6.14
CA MET A 61 4.68 -1.96 -4.87
C MET A 61 3.39 -2.78 -4.90
N ARG A 62 3.35 -3.78 -4.01
CA ARG A 62 2.15 -4.59 -3.74
C ARG A 62 0.97 -3.72 -3.27
N PRO A 63 -0.29 -4.09 -3.63
CA PRO A 63 -1.47 -3.27 -3.39
C PRO A 63 -1.78 -3.02 -1.90
N ASP A 64 -1.37 -3.92 -1.00
CA ASP A 64 -1.52 -3.80 0.45
C ASP A 64 -0.65 -2.69 1.07
N LEU A 65 0.50 -2.37 0.46
CA LEU A 65 1.37 -1.28 0.89
C LEU A 65 1.10 0.02 0.13
N ARG A 66 0.60 -0.08 -1.11
CA ARG A 66 0.36 1.05 -2.01
C ARG A 66 -0.49 2.15 -1.36
N MET A 67 -1.61 1.80 -0.75
CA MET A 67 -2.53 2.79 -0.14
C MET A 67 -1.86 3.62 0.98
N LYS A 68 -0.98 3.01 1.79
CA LYS A 68 -0.26 3.70 2.86
C LYS A 68 0.75 4.71 2.30
N TYR A 69 1.51 4.31 1.29
CA TYR A 69 2.54 5.15 0.69
C TYR A 69 1.95 6.25 -0.20
N GLN A 70 0.81 5.98 -0.86
CA GLN A 70 0.10 6.95 -1.67
C GLN A 70 -0.44 8.12 -0.84
N ASN A 71 -1.02 7.83 0.33
CA ASN A 71 -1.42 8.87 1.28
C ASN A 71 -0.23 9.75 1.74
N ARG A 72 0.96 9.15 1.91
CA ARG A 72 2.18 9.91 2.27
C ARG A 72 2.66 10.79 1.12
N LEU A 73 2.67 10.25 -0.10
CA LEU A 73 3.03 10.99 -1.31
C LEU A 73 2.13 12.22 -1.51
N ASP A 74 0.83 12.08 -1.25
CA ASP A 74 -0.13 13.19 -1.33
C ASP A 74 0.12 14.26 -0.26
N CYS A 75 0.58 13.86 0.93
CA CYS A 75 1.03 14.82 1.94
C CYS A 75 2.26 15.61 1.47
N TYR A 76 3.27 14.94 0.89
CA TYR A 76 4.47 15.62 0.37
C TYR A 76 4.13 16.56 -0.80
N ARG A 77 3.24 16.16 -1.72
CA ARG A 77 2.76 17.05 -2.79
C ARG A 77 2.14 18.33 -2.25
N LYS A 78 1.23 18.20 -1.28
CA LYS A 78 0.57 19.36 -0.64
C LYS A 78 1.56 20.25 0.11
N GLU A 79 2.57 19.67 0.73
CA GLU A 79 3.63 20.41 1.40
C GLU A 79 4.47 21.21 0.39
N LEU A 80 4.92 20.57 -0.70
CA LEU A 80 5.70 21.23 -1.75
C LEU A 80 4.91 22.36 -2.43
N GLU A 81 3.59 22.18 -2.61
CA GLU A 81 2.69 23.21 -3.14
C GLU A 81 2.62 24.44 -2.21
N LYS A 82 2.52 24.22 -0.90
CA LYS A 82 2.55 25.30 0.10
C LYS A 82 3.89 26.05 0.07
N LEU A 83 5.02 25.34 0.02
CA LEU A 83 6.33 25.99 -0.08
C LEU A 83 6.47 26.77 -1.40
N THR A 84 5.95 26.23 -2.50
CA THR A 84 5.96 26.92 -3.81
C THR A 84 5.13 28.21 -3.76
N PHE A 85 3.99 28.21 -3.06
CA PHE A 85 3.16 29.40 -2.87
C PHE A 85 3.87 30.46 -2.01
N GLU A 86 4.53 30.05 -0.92
CA GLU A 86 5.34 30.95 -0.08
C GLU A 86 6.48 31.60 -0.88
N PHE A 87 7.17 30.84 -1.74
CA PHE A 87 8.24 31.36 -2.61
C PHE A 87 7.75 32.37 -3.66
N LYS A 88 6.53 32.21 -4.19
CA LYS A 88 5.95 33.15 -5.16
C LYS A 88 5.47 34.48 -4.54
N ARG A 89 5.56 34.66 -3.21
CA ARG A 89 5.12 35.90 -2.57
C ARG A 89 5.97 37.10 -3.02
N PRO A 90 5.39 38.33 -3.07
CA PRO A 90 6.07 39.55 -3.50
C PRO A 90 7.35 39.88 -2.72
N ARG A 91 7.50 39.33 -1.50
CA ARG A 91 8.71 39.44 -0.67
C ARG A 91 9.95 38.77 -1.31
N TYR A 92 9.72 37.87 -2.25
CA TYR A 92 10.73 37.09 -2.99
C TYR A 92 10.77 37.43 -4.48
N ALA A 93 9.78 38.17 -4.99
CA ALA A 93 9.83 38.71 -6.34
C ALA A 93 11.03 39.67 -6.47
N ALA A 94 11.82 39.52 -7.53
CA ALA A 94 12.85 40.48 -7.91
C ALA A 94 12.15 41.83 -8.20
N ARG A 95 12.18 42.77 -7.24
CA ARG A 95 11.90 44.17 -7.56
C ARG A 95 13.10 44.65 -8.38
N LEU A 96 12.86 44.95 -9.65
CA LEU A 96 13.82 45.67 -10.48
C LEU A 96 14.08 47.03 -9.79
N PRO A 97 15.34 47.47 -9.65
CA PRO A 97 15.65 48.69 -8.93
C PRO A 97 15.14 49.92 -9.70
N ASP A 98 14.18 50.59 -9.07
CA ASP A 98 13.68 51.92 -9.38
C ASP A 98 14.83 52.94 -9.35
N LYS A 99 15.31 53.37 -10.52
CA LYS A 99 16.21 54.51 -10.67
C LYS A 99 15.38 55.67 -11.21
N LYS A 100 14.87 56.49 -10.30
CA LYS A 100 14.20 57.75 -10.61
C LYS A 100 14.96 58.88 -9.91
N ASP A 101 15.92 59.47 -10.62
CA ASP A 101 16.49 60.78 -10.31
C ASP A 101 15.71 61.83 -11.13
N PRO A 102 14.94 62.74 -10.52
CA PRO A 102 14.10 63.69 -11.24
C PRO A 102 14.83 65.02 -11.40
N ALA A 103 15.71 65.15 -12.40
CA ALA A 103 16.29 66.44 -12.76
C ALA A 103 16.89 66.46 -14.18
N ALA A 104 16.07 66.41 -15.23
CA ALA A 104 16.35 67.11 -16.50
C ALA A 104 15.21 66.93 -17.53
N SER A 105 14.81 68.08 -18.10
CA SER A 105 14.18 68.31 -19.42
C SER A 105 12.76 67.80 -19.69
N ASP A 106 11.85 68.78 -19.72
CA ASP A 106 10.45 68.78 -20.12
C ASP A 106 10.17 68.33 -21.58
N ASP A 107 8.99 67.70 -21.72
CA ASP A 107 8.04 67.70 -22.85
C ASP A 107 8.10 66.67 -24.00
N GLU A 108 9.21 66.02 -24.35
CA GLU A 108 9.19 64.91 -25.36
C GLU A 108 9.17 63.50 -24.76
N GLU A 109 9.71 63.31 -23.55
CA GLU A 109 9.79 62.00 -22.90
C GLU A 109 8.45 61.59 -22.27
N SER A 110 7.67 62.53 -21.75
CA SER A 110 6.34 62.28 -21.16
C SER A 110 5.32 61.73 -22.17
N LEU A 111 5.39 62.15 -23.45
CA LEU A 111 4.50 61.65 -24.52
C LEU A 111 4.94 60.26 -25.02
N ARG A 112 6.24 59.96 -24.99
CA ARG A 112 6.74 58.61 -25.24
C ARG A 112 6.43 57.68 -24.07
N GLU A 113 6.51 58.17 -22.84
CA GLU A 113 6.15 57.43 -21.62
C GLU A 113 4.64 57.13 -21.59
N GLU A 114 3.76 58.04 -22.01
CA GLU A 114 2.31 57.80 -22.13
C GLU A 114 1.96 56.77 -23.22
N VAL A 115 2.62 56.83 -24.39
CA VAL A 115 2.44 55.84 -25.46
C VAL A 115 3.02 54.46 -25.08
N LEU A 116 4.13 54.43 -24.34
CA LEU A 116 4.68 53.20 -23.77
C LEU A 116 3.78 52.63 -22.65
N PHE A 117 3.14 53.49 -21.85
CA PHE A 117 2.20 53.09 -20.81
C PHE A 117 0.92 52.48 -21.41
N ASP A 118 0.38 53.04 -22.50
CA ASP A 118 -0.76 52.46 -23.21
C ASP A 118 -0.40 51.13 -23.90
N ALA A 119 0.81 51.03 -24.47
CA ALA A 119 1.33 49.80 -25.07
C ALA A 119 1.55 48.70 -24.01
N ASP A 120 2.09 49.04 -22.85
CA ASP A 120 2.33 48.10 -21.75
C ASP A 120 1.01 47.68 -21.08
N MET A 121 0.05 48.60 -20.95
CA MET A 121 -1.31 48.30 -20.49
C MET A 121 -2.07 47.40 -21.48
N ARG A 122 -1.91 47.60 -22.80
CA ARG A 122 -2.43 46.66 -23.83
C ARG A 122 -1.74 45.31 -23.79
N ALA A 123 -0.42 45.26 -23.62
CA ALA A 123 0.33 44.02 -23.46
C ALA A 123 -0.10 43.27 -22.19
N GLN A 124 -0.41 44.00 -21.12
CA GLN A 124 -0.92 43.45 -19.88
C GLN A 124 -2.36 42.92 -20.01
N LEU A 125 -3.22 43.57 -20.79
CA LEU A 125 -4.57 43.09 -21.09
C LEU A 125 -4.55 41.87 -22.03
N LEU A 126 -3.67 41.86 -23.03
CA LEU A 126 -3.47 40.70 -23.91
C LEU A 126 -2.90 39.51 -23.14
N SER A 127 -1.92 39.72 -22.25
CA SER A 127 -1.37 38.65 -21.41
C SER A 127 -2.38 38.15 -20.36
N ASN A 128 -3.22 39.03 -19.80
CA ASN A 128 -4.34 38.59 -18.96
C ASN A 128 -5.36 37.78 -19.75
N THR A 129 -5.66 38.17 -20.99
CA THR A 129 -6.57 37.42 -21.87
C THR A 129 -5.99 36.05 -22.24
N GLU A 130 -4.70 35.97 -22.53
CA GLU A 130 -4.01 34.70 -22.80
C GLU A 130 -3.96 33.81 -21.56
N ARG A 131 -3.72 34.39 -20.37
CA ARG A 131 -3.78 33.65 -19.10
C ARG A 131 -5.18 33.13 -18.79
N ILE A 132 -6.23 33.91 -19.09
CA ILE A 132 -7.61 33.48 -18.93
C ILE A 132 -7.90 32.33 -19.89
N ALA A 133 -7.62 32.47 -21.19
CA ALA A 133 -7.84 31.42 -22.18
C ALA A 133 -7.11 30.12 -21.80
N ARG A 134 -5.85 30.23 -21.37
CA ARG A 134 -5.05 29.08 -20.89
C ARG A 134 -5.62 28.48 -19.61
N SER A 135 -6.14 29.30 -18.70
CA SER A 135 -6.80 28.82 -17.48
C SER A 135 -8.10 28.10 -17.80
N THR A 136 -8.87 28.57 -18.79
CA THR A 136 -10.12 27.94 -19.23
C THR A 136 -9.84 26.56 -19.84
N THR A 137 -8.85 26.45 -20.74
CA THR A 137 -8.47 25.15 -21.32
C THR A 137 -8.01 24.17 -20.25
N LYS A 138 -7.18 24.62 -19.30
CA LYS A 138 -6.75 23.78 -18.17
C LYS A 138 -7.90 23.36 -17.26
N LEU A 139 -8.91 24.21 -17.10
CA LEU A 139 -10.08 23.91 -16.30
C LEU A 139 -10.97 22.87 -17.00
N GLU A 140 -11.12 22.97 -18.32
CA GLU A 140 -11.84 22.01 -19.16
C GLU A 140 -11.13 20.63 -19.16
N ASP A 141 -9.81 20.62 -19.32
CA ASP A 141 -9.00 19.40 -19.18
C ASP A 141 -9.09 18.83 -17.76
N GLY A 142 -9.08 19.68 -16.73
CA GLY A 142 -9.22 19.26 -15.34
C GLY A 142 -10.58 18.63 -15.04
N VAL A 143 -11.66 19.19 -15.58
CA VAL A 143 -13.01 18.63 -15.46
C VAL A 143 -13.10 17.28 -16.18
N ARG A 144 -12.53 17.18 -17.38
CA ARG A 144 -12.48 15.91 -18.12
C ARG A 144 -11.73 14.83 -17.35
N ILE A 145 -10.54 15.14 -16.83
CA ILE A 145 -9.73 14.20 -16.03
C ILE A 145 -10.46 13.81 -14.75
N ALA A 146 -11.16 14.76 -14.10
CA ALA A 146 -11.97 14.47 -12.92
C ALA A 146 -13.12 13.50 -13.22
N LEU A 147 -13.81 13.66 -14.35
CA LEU A 147 -14.86 12.74 -14.79
C LEU A 147 -14.31 11.35 -15.14
N GLU A 148 -13.18 11.29 -15.87
CA GLU A 148 -12.49 10.02 -16.14
C GLU A 148 -12.04 9.34 -14.83
N THR A 149 -11.62 10.13 -13.83
CA THR A 149 -11.24 9.63 -12.50
C THR A 149 -12.45 9.15 -11.68
N GLU A 150 -13.59 9.83 -11.80
CA GLU A 150 -14.85 9.40 -11.17
C GLU A 150 -15.31 8.04 -11.73
N ASP A 151 -15.24 7.86 -13.04
CA ASP A 151 -15.60 6.61 -13.72
C ASP A 151 -14.69 5.45 -13.27
N VAL A 152 -13.37 5.67 -13.28
CA VAL A 152 -12.38 4.71 -12.76
C VAL A 152 -12.60 4.44 -11.27
N GLY A 153 -12.93 5.46 -10.47
CA GLY A 153 -13.26 5.32 -9.06
C GLY A 153 -14.51 4.48 -8.82
N GLY A 154 -15.55 4.66 -9.66
CA GLY A 154 -16.76 3.86 -9.66
C GLY A 154 -16.48 2.39 -9.94
N HIS A 155 -15.66 2.11 -10.97
CA HIS A 155 -15.22 0.75 -11.29
C HIS A 155 -14.44 0.10 -10.14
N ILE A 156 -13.54 0.83 -9.48
CA ILE A 156 -12.80 0.33 -8.31
C ILE A 156 -13.75 -0.01 -7.16
N LEU A 157 -14.76 0.82 -6.87
CA LEU A 157 -15.74 0.54 -5.83
C LEU A 157 -16.56 -0.71 -6.14
N GLN A 158 -16.92 -0.91 -7.40
CA GLN A 158 -17.61 -2.12 -7.85
C GLN A 158 -16.72 -3.36 -7.67
N ASP A 159 -15.46 -3.31 -8.10
CA ASP A 159 -14.50 -4.41 -7.93
C ASP A 159 -14.25 -4.73 -6.46
N LEU A 160 -14.13 -3.73 -5.60
CA LEU A 160 -13.98 -3.92 -4.15
C LEU A 160 -15.23 -4.56 -3.53
N SER A 161 -16.42 -4.19 -4.01
CA SER A 161 -17.68 -4.81 -3.60
C SER A 161 -17.73 -6.29 -4.00
N GLU A 162 -17.38 -6.62 -5.24
CA GLU A 162 -17.29 -8.00 -5.72
C GLU A 162 -16.23 -8.81 -4.96
N GLN A 163 -15.06 -8.22 -4.69
CA GLN A 163 -14.01 -8.87 -3.91
C GLN A 163 -14.45 -9.10 -2.47
N ARG A 164 -15.14 -8.14 -1.85
CA ARG A 164 -15.72 -8.30 -0.50
C ARG A 164 -16.72 -9.45 -0.48
N GLU A 165 -17.57 -9.55 -1.50
CA GLU A 165 -18.54 -10.63 -1.61
C GLU A 165 -17.85 -11.99 -1.81
N LYS A 166 -16.82 -12.08 -2.67
CA LYS A 166 -15.99 -13.29 -2.84
C LYS A 166 -15.31 -13.69 -1.53
N LEU A 167 -14.75 -12.73 -0.79
CA LEU A 167 -14.11 -12.98 0.50
C LEU A 167 -15.12 -13.47 1.54
N GLN A 168 -16.31 -12.87 1.59
CA GLN A 168 -17.38 -13.29 2.50
C GLN A 168 -17.84 -14.71 2.18
N ARG A 169 -18.10 -15.03 0.90
CA ARG A 169 -18.43 -16.40 0.46
C ARG A 169 -17.32 -17.40 0.81
N SER A 170 -16.05 -17.02 0.65
CA SER A 170 -14.91 -17.87 1.01
C SER A 170 -14.86 -18.12 2.53
N ARG A 171 -15.09 -17.09 3.36
CA ARG A 171 -15.17 -17.23 4.82
C ARG A 171 -16.35 -18.10 5.25
N ASP A 172 -17.51 -17.96 4.62
CA ASP A 172 -18.68 -18.77 4.92
C ASP A 172 -18.44 -20.24 4.53
N ARG A 173 -17.84 -20.50 3.36
CA ARG A 173 -17.42 -21.85 2.95
C ARG A 173 -16.39 -22.45 3.90
N LEU A 174 -15.41 -21.67 4.36
CA LEU A 174 -14.41 -22.13 5.33
C LEU A 174 -15.06 -22.49 6.67
N ARG A 175 -16.00 -21.65 7.14
CA ARG A 175 -16.73 -21.88 8.39
C ARG A 175 -17.67 -23.09 8.29
N GLN A 176 -18.26 -23.31 7.12
CA GLN A 176 -19.07 -24.50 6.84
C GLN A 176 -18.18 -25.75 6.76
N ALA A 177 -17.05 -25.69 6.07
CA ALA A 177 -16.07 -26.79 6.02
C ALA A 177 -15.52 -27.15 7.41
N ASP A 178 -15.27 -26.17 8.28
CA ASP A 178 -14.87 -26.40 9.67
C ASP A 178 -15.99 -27.09 10.48
N SER A 179 -17.25 -26.72 10.23
CA SER A 179 -18.40 -27.38 10.85
C SER A 179 -18.61 -28.82 10.35
N ASP A 180 -18.36 -29.09 9.06
CA ASP A 180 -18.46 -30.41 8.44
C ASP A 180 -17.29 -31.32 8.84
N LEU A 181 -16.10 -30.75 9.03
CA LEU A 181 -14.95 -31.44 9.64
C LEU A 181 -15.25 -31.87 11.07
N LYS A 182 -15.89 -31.00 11.88
CA LYS A 182 -16.29 -31.34 13.25
C LYS A 182 -17.34 -32.45 13.31
N ARG A 183 -18.28 -32.49 12.35
CA ARG A 183 -19.27 -33.57 12.21
C ARG A 183 -18.63 -34.88 11.72
N SER A 184 -17.76 -34.79 10.72
CA SER A 184 -17.03 -35.94 10.17
C SER A 184 -16.09 -36.57 11.19
N SER A 185 -15.41 -35.76 12.01
CA SER A 185 -14.56 -36.23 13.12
C SER A 185 -15.35 -37.09 14.13
N ARG A 186 -16.60 -36.71 14.44
CA ARG A 186 -17.47 -37.53 15.31
C ARG A 186 -17.86 -38.86 14.66
N LEU A 187 -18.20 -38.85 13.38
CA LEU A 187 -18.58 -40.09 12.66
C LEU A 187 -17.37 -41.04 12.55
N VAL A 188 -16.19 -40.51 12.23
CA VAL A 188 -14.95 -41.30 12.16
C VAL A 188 -14.59 -41.84 13.54
N SER A 189 -14.72 -41.08 14.62
CA SER A 189 -14.48 -41.56 15.99
C SER A 189 -15.41 -42.72 16.39
N VAL A 190 -16.68 -42.68 15.96
CA VAL A 190 -17.62 -43.79 16.20
C VAL A 190 -17.25 -45.02 15.37
N MET A 191 -16.82 -44.85 14.12
CA MET A 191 -16.38 -45.95 13.26
C MET A 191 -15.09 -46.60 13.78
N THR A 192 -14.09 -45.82 14.19
CA THR A 192 -12.81 -46.34 14.71
C THR A 192 -13.01 -47.12 16.00
N ARG A 193 -13.90 -46.67 16.90
CA ARG A 193 -14.23 -47.38 18.14
C ARG A 193 -14.92 -48.72 17.88
N ARG A 194 -15.83 -48.79 16.90
CA ARG A 194 -16.49 -50.05 16.48
C ARG A 194 -15.49 -51.05 15.88
N VAL A 195 -14.58 -50.58 15.03
CA VAL A 195 -13.53 -51.43 14.44
C VAL A 195 -12.60 -52.00 15.52
N LEU A 196 -12.22 -51.18 16.51
CA LEU A 196 -11.37 -51.63 17.61
C LEU A 196 -12.06 -52.70 18.46
N GLN A 197 -13.34 -52.51 18.80
CA GLN A 197 -14.14 -53.51 19.54
C GLN A 197 -14.21 -54.85 18.80
N ASN A 198 -14.48 -54.82 17.49
CA ASN A 198 -14.53 -56.04 16.68
C ASN A 198 -13.17 -56.75 16.61
N LYS A 199 -12.06 -55.99 16.49
CA LYS A 199 -10.71 -56.56 16.53
C LYS A 199 -10.39 -57.23 17.87
N VAL A 200 -10.75 -56.59 18.99
CA VAL A 200 -10.53 -57.16 20.34
C VAL A 200 -11.34 -58.44 20.54
N LEU A 201 -12.61 -58.44 20.11
CA LEU A 201 -13.46 -59.63 20.18
C LEU A 201 -12.87 -60.79 19.36
N LEU A 202 -12.40 -60.53 18.14
CA LEU A 202 -11.77 -61.53 17.29
C LEU A 202 -10.51 -62.13 17.93
N ILE A 203 -9.65 -61.31 18.52
CA ILE A 203 -8.45 -61.77 19.23
C ILE A 203 -8.84 -62.63 20.45
N ALA A 204 -9.86 -62.24 21.19
CA ALA A 204 -10.35 -63.00 22.35
C ALA A 204 -10.86 -64.40 21.96
N VAL A 205 -11.62 -64.50 20.85
CA VAL A 205 -12.13 -65.78 20.35
C VAL A 205 -10.98 -66.70 19.89
N ILE A 206 -9.99 -66.17 19.18
CA ILE A 206 -8.81 -66.95 18.75
C ILE A 206 -8.03 -67.44 19.98
N SER A 207 -7.81 -66.56 20.97
CA SER A 207 -7.13 -66.92 22.21
C SER A 207 -7.87 -68.03 22.98
N LEU A 208 -9.20 -67.96 23.06
CA LEU A 208 -10.03 -69.00 23.67
C LEU A 208 -9.87 -70.35 22.95
N MET A 209 -9.92 -70.35 21.61
CA MET A 209 -9.76 -71.56 20.81
C MET A 209 -8.40 -72.23 21.06
N VAL A 210 -7.33 -71.42 21.09
CA VAL A 210 -5.98 -71.89 21.37
C VAL A 210 -5.86 -72.45 22.79
N LEU A 211 -6.48 -71.81 23.78
CA LEU A 211 -6.48 -72.28 25.16
C LEU A 211 -7.18 -73.64 25.30
N ILE A 212 -8.35 -73.81 24.65
CA ILE A 212 -9.06 -75.10 24.63
C ILE A 212 -8.19 -76.19 23.98
N PHE A 213 -7.50 -75.86 22.89
CA PHE A 213 -6.60 -76.80 22.21
C PHE A 213 -5.45 -77.25 23.12
N PHE A 214 -4.82 -76.33 23.86
CA PHE A 214 -3.78 -76.66 24.84
C PHE A 214 -4.31 -77.52 25.99
N VAL A 215 -5.51 -77.21 26.50
CA VAL A 215 -6.15 -78.00 27.57
C VAL A 215 -6.45 -79.43 27.08
N ALA A 216 -6.96 -79.58 25.86
CA ALA A 216 -7.23 -80.90 25.28
C ALA A 216 -5.94 -81.73 25.16
N ILE A 217 -4.85 -81.13 24.67
CA ILE A 217 -3.54 -81.80 24.59
C ILE A 217 -3.06 -82.23 25.97
N TYR A 218 -3.15 -81.36 26.97
CA TYR A 218 -2.74 -81.65 28.34
C TYR A 218 -3.54 -82.80 28.96
N LEU A 219 -4.86 -82.82 28.75
CA LEU A 219 -5.71 -83.92 29.22
C LEU A 219 -5.34 -85.24 28.54
N VAL A 220 -5.11 -85.24 27.22
CA VAL A 220 -4.72 -86.45 26.48
C VAL A 220 -3.37 -86.98 26.94
N THR A 221 -2.35 -86.13 27.10
CA THR A 221 -1.03 -86.58 27.60
C THR A 221 -1.11 -87.09 29.05
N ARG A 222 -1.92 -86.47 29.90
CA ARG A 222 -2.13 -86.95 31.28
C ARG A 222 -2.92 -88.26 31.33
N HIS A 223 -3.96 -88.44 30.52
CA HIS A 223 -4.71 -89.70 30.48
C HIS A 223 -3.91 -90.85 29.87
N ALA A 224 -3.00 -90.57 28.91
CA ALA A 224 -2.13 -91.59 28.33
C ALA A 224 -1.09 -92.18 29.32
N THR A 225 -0.89 -91.55 30.48
CA THR A 225 0.12 -91.95 31.47
C THR A 225 -0.44 -92.67 32.69
N THR A 226 -1.74 -92.99 32.74
CA THR A 226 -2.30 -93.89 33.77
C THR A 226 -2.37 -95.33 33.25
N PRO A 227 -1.38 -96.20 33.54
CA PRO A 227 -1.50 -97.62 33.26
C PRO A 227 -2.56 -98.24 34.17
N VAL A 228 -3.59 -98.83 33.56
CA VAL A 228 -4.58 -99.66 34.24
C VAL A 228 -3.87 -100.94 34.71
N ALA A 229 -3.58 -101.02 36.01
CA ALA A 229 -3.11 -102.26 36.64
C ALA A 229 -4.28 -103.26 36.71
N VAL A 230 -4.35 -104.18 35.75
CA VAL A 230 -5.25 -105.34 35.83
C VAL A 230 -4.55 -106.43 36.63
N ASN A 231 -4.97 -106.54 37.89
CA ASN A 231 -4.67 -107.62 38.82
C ASN A 231 -5.30 -108.93 38.30
N SER A 232 -4.48 -109.92 37.94
CA SER A 232 -4.92 -111.29 37.71
C SER A 232 -4.37 -112.20 38.80
N SER A 233 -5.12 -112.32 39.90
CA SER A 233 -4.96 -113.38 40.90
C SER A 233 -5.87 -114.56 40.53
N HIS A 234 -5.23 -115.68 40.19
CA HIS A 234 -5.53 -117.10 40.47
C HIS A 234 -6.98 -117.62 40.57
N PRO A 235 -7.18 -118.88 40.18
CA PRO A 235 -7.14 -119.95 41.19
C PRO A 235 -5.90 -120.86 41.11
#